data_AF-A0A7K6P2B1-F1
#
_entry.id   AF-A0A7K6P2B1-F1
#
_cell.length_a   1.000
_cell.length_b   1.000
_cell.length_c   1.000
_cell.angle_alpha   90.00
_cell.angle_beta   90.00
_cell.angle_gamma   90.00
#
_symmetry.space_group_name_H-M   'P 1'
#
loop_
_entity.id
_entity.type
_entity.pdbx_description
1 polymer ?
#
loop_
_entity_poly.entity_id
_entity_poly.type
_entity_poly.pdbx_seq_one_letter_code
_entity_poly.pdbx_strand_id
1 'polypeptide(L)'
;VCAERVAYFLTYPHLTKLEEVAAPNLTFPAITICNLNEFRFSKITRNDLFHVGELLALLDARQRVPRPQLAEPRVLAALRHKADFRGFQAQPFSMAEFYDRTGHDLADMLLRCSFRGAGCSPRNFSVVSAHRRRATPAPW
;
A
#
# COMPACT_ATOMS: atom_id res chain seq x y z
N VAL A 1 -29.49 46.29 -19.94
CA VAL A 1 -29.61 45.02 -20.69
C VAL A 1 -28.35 44.67 -21.49
N CYS A 2 -27.78 45.53 -22.35
CA CYS A 2 -26.55 45.19 -23.11
C CYS A 2 -25.28 45.07 -22.25
N ALA A 3 -25.04 46.02 -21.33
CA ALA A 3 -23.86 46.00 -20.44
C ALA A 3 -23.82 44.77 -19.51
N GLU A 4 -24.99 44.29 -19.06
CA GLU A 4 -25.12 43.13 -18.19
C GLU A 4 -24.75 41.82 -18.88
N ARG A 5 -25.17 41.64 -20.15
CA ARG A 5 -24.78 40.47 -20.94
C ARG A 5 -23.29 40.45 -21.28
N VAL A 6 -22.69 41.63 -21.51
CA VAL A 6 -21.23 41.75 -21.70
C VAL A 6 -20.49 41.45 -20.40
N ALA A 7 -20.96 41.98 -19.27
CA ALA A 7 -20.37 41.67 -17.96
C ALA A 7 -20.46 40.17 -17.64
N TYR A 8 -21.61 39.54 -17.87
CA TYR A 8 -21.80 38.10 -17.68
C TYR A 8 -20.99 37.27 -18.69
N PHE A 9 -20.87 37.70 -19.95
CA PHE A 9 -19.99 37.02 -20.91
C PHE A 9 -18.53 37.01 -20.43
N LEU A 10 -18.07 38.13 -19.85
CA LEU A 10 -16.72 38.27 -19.31
C LEU A 10 -16.51 37.56 -17.97
N THR A 11 -17.54 36.96 -17.35
CA THR A 11 -17.36 36.02 -16.24
C THR A 11 -17.05 34.59 -16.70
N TYR A 12 -17.03 34.34 -18.02
CA TYR A 12 -16.76 33.03 -18.62
C TYR A 12 -17.63 31.89 -18.08
N PRO A 13 -18.97 32.03 -18.13
CA PRO A 13 -19.88 31.00 -17.68
C PRO A 13 -19.77 29.75 -18.56
N HIS A 14 -19.81 28.58 -17.96
CA HIS A 14 -19.79 27.29 -18.64
C HIS A 14 -20.94 26.40 -18.16
N LEU A 15 -21.39 25.51 -19.04
CA LEU A 15 -22.42 24.51 -18.74
C LEU A 15 -21.84 23.13 -18.98
N THR A 16 -22.09 22.20 -18.06
CA THR A 16 -21.72 20.79 -18.21
C THR A 16 -22.93 20.00 -18.67
N LYS A 17 -22.83 19.35 -19.83
CA LYS A 17 -23.82 18.37 -20.29
C LYS A 17 -23.29 16.97 -20.01
N LEU A 18 -24.10 16.12 -19.40
CA LEU A 18 -23.79 14.72 -19.14
C LEU A 18 -24.54 13.85 -20.14
N GLU A 19 -23.82 12.92 -20.77
CA GLU A 19 -24.38 11.92 -21.69
C GLU A 19 -23.72 10.58 -21.42
N GLU A 20 -24.48 9.50 -21.57
CA GLU A 20 -24.00 8.12 -21.48
C GLU A 20 -24.04 7.50 -22.88
N VAL A 21 -22.90 6.99 -23.36
CA VAL A 21 -22.77 6.41 -24.70
C VAL A 21 -22.12 5.04 -24.59
N ALA A 22 -22.78 4.04 -25.16
CA ALA A 22 -22.21 2.70 -25.30
C ALA A 22 -21.22 2.66 -26.46
N ALA A 23 -19.96 2.29 -26.19
CA ALA A 23 -18.92 2.13 -27.21
C ALA A 23 -18.57 0.64 -27.37
N PRO A 24 -18.41 0.13 -28.60
CA PRO A 24 -18.12 -1.29 -28.84
C PRO A 24 -16.72 -1.70 -28.36
N ASN A 25 -15.77 -0.76 -28.32
CA ASN A 25 -14.42 -0.98 -27.84
C ASN A 25 -14.05 0.08 -26.81
N LEU A 26 -13.73 -0.36 -25.60
CA LEU A 26 -13.21 0.48 -24.54
C LEU A 26 -11.80 0.02 -24.16
N THR A 27 -10.94 0.98 -23.87
CA THR A 27 -9.61 0.73 -23.30
C THR A 27 -9.77 0.15 -21.91
N PHE A 28 -9.19 -1.03 -21.68
CA PHE A 28 -9.22 -1.63 -20.35
C PHE A 28 -8.36 -0.79 -19.39
N PRO A 29 -8.89 -0.41 -18.21
CA PRO A 29 -8.17 0.47 -17.30
C PRO A 29 -7.01 -0.25 -16.62
N ALA A 30 -6.09 0.53 -16.03
CA ALA A 30 -5.10 -0.01 -15.12
C ALA A 30 -5.77 -0.49 -13.83
N ILE A 31 -5.52 -1.74 -13.45
CA ILE A 31 -6.00 -2.32 -12.19
C ILE A 31 -4.80 -2.38 -11.23
N THR A 32 -4.88 -1.61 -10.14
CA THR A 32 -3.87 -1.62 -9.07
C THR A 32 -4.40 -2.38 -7.87
N ILE A 33 -3.66 -3.37 -7.39
CA ILE A 33 -4.05 -4.21 -6.25
C ILE A 33 -2.90 -4.23 -5.26
N CYS A 34 -3.20 -4.00 -3.99
CA CYS A 34 -2.24 -4.12 -2.88
C CYS A 34 -2.83 -5.05 -1.81
N ASN A 35 -2.00 -5.92 -1.24
CA ASN A 35 -2.40 -6.69 -0.06
C ASN A 35 -2.65 -5.72 1.10
N LEU A 36 -3.68 -5.99 1.91
CA LEU A 36 -3.97 -5.14 3.06
C LEU A 36 -2.91 -5.24 4.15
N ASN A 37 -2.23 -6.38 4.23
CA ASN A 37 -1.04 -6.51 5.06
C ASN A 37 0.16 -5.94 4.32
N GLU A 38 0.84 -4.96 4.90
CA GLU A 38 1.95 -4.25 4.24
C GLU A 38 3.21 -5.11 4.16
N PHE A 39 3.44 -5.97 5.15
CA PHE A 39 4.69 -6.72 5.27
C PHE A 39 4.47 -8.18 5.67
N ARG A 40 5.24 -9.08 5.06
CA ARG A 40 5.31 -10.49 5.45
C ARG A 40 6.16 -10.61 6.70
N PHE A 41 5.56 -10.97 7.84
CA PHE A 41 6.26 -11.14 9.12
C PHE A 41 7.48 -12.10 9.03
N SER A 42 7.38 -13.14 8.19
CA SER A 42 8.46 -14.09 7.96
C SER A 42 9.72 -13.47 7.34
N LYS A 43 9.57 -12.36 6.58
CA LYS A 43 10.68 -11.66 5.90
C LYS A 43 11.28 -10.53 6.74
N ILE A 44 10.63 -10.13 7.84
CA ILE A 44 11.16 -9.12 8.77
C ILE A 44 12.35 -9.69 9.53
N THR A 45 13.48 -8.98 9.48
CA THR A 45 14.72 -9.34 10.16
C THR A 45 14.90 -8.60 11.49
N ARG A 46 15.94 -8.98 12.26
CA ARG A 46 16.33 -8.26 13.48
C ARG A 46 16.75 -6.82 13.16
N ASN A 47 17.48 -6.60 12.05
CA ASN A 47 17.89 -5.25 11.64
C ASN A 47 16.66 -4.38 11.31
N ASP A 48 15.67 -4.95 10.62
CA ASP A 48 14.43 -4.24 10.31
C ASP A 48 13.69 -3.83 11.60
N LEU A 49 13.51 -4.75 12.55
CA LEU A 49 12.87 -4.41 13.84
C LEU A 49 13.66 -3.37 14.63
N PHE A 50 14.99 -3.36 14.53
CA PHE A 50 15.81 -2.36 15.20
C PHE A 50 15.53 -0.95 14.66
N HIS A 51 15.40 -0.79 13.33
CA HIS A 51 15.19 0.51 12.69
C HIS A 51 13.74 0.96 12.64
N VAL A 52 12.80 0.04 12.37
CA VAL A 52 11.38 0.39 12.12
C VAL A 52 10.39 -0.37 13.02
N GLY A 53 10.85 -1.12 14.02
CA GLY A 53 9.96 -1.89 14.89
C GLY A 53 8.91 -1.04 15.62
N GLU A 54 9.28 0.17 16.04
CA GLU A 54 8.33 1.14 16.64
C GLU A 54 7.35 1.70 15.61
N LEU A 55 7.83 2.04 14.40
CA LEU A 55 6.97 2.52 13.29
C LEU A 55 5.91 1.49 12.91
N LEU A 56 6.26 0.20 12.97
CA LEU A 56 5.35 -0.92 12.70
C LEU A 56 4.45 -1.29 13.89
N ALA A 57 4.56 -0.58 15.02
CA ALA A 57 3.90 -0.88 16.28
C ALA A 57 4.17 -2.32 16.81
N LEU A 58 5.26 -2.95 16.36
CA LEU A 58 5.71 -4.26 16.83
C LEU A 58 6.57 -4.13 18.10
N LEU A 59 7.18 -2.97 18.31
CA LEU A 59 7.94 -2.61 19.48
C LEU A 59 7.47 -1.26 20.04
N ASP A 60 7.69 -1.05 21.34
CA ASP A 60 7.54 0.26 21.99
C ASP A 60 8.85 1.07 21.93
N ALA A 61 8.81 2.31 22.46
CA ALA A 61 9.97 3.19 22.57
C ALA A 61 11.13 2.63 23.42
N ARG A 62 10.94 1.50 24.12
CA ARG A 62 11.97 0.79 24.90
C ARG A 62 12.41 -0.49 24.18
N GLN A 63 12.07 -0.63 22.90
CA GLN A 63 12.37 -1.79 22.06
C GLN A 63 11.80 -3.11 22.62
N ARG A 64 10.65 -3.06 23.27
CA ARG A 64 9.95 -4.24 23.82
C ARG A 64 8.65 -4.48 23.08
N VAL A 65 8.22 -5.75 23.04
CA VAL A 65 6.94 -6.12 22.44
C VAL A 65 5.78 -5.57 23.28
N PRO A 66 4.94 -4.68 22.73
CA PRO A 66 3.78 -4.15 23.43
C PRO A 66 2.69 -5.24 23.52
N ARG A 67 1.98 -5.30 24.65
CA ARG A 67 0.80 -6.18 24.86
C ARG A 67 1.01 -7.63 24.39
N PRO A 68 2.03 -8.35 24.89
CA PRO A 68 2.37 -9.70 24.45
C PRO A 68 1.22 -10.72 24.57
N GLN A 69 0.25 -10.47 25.45
CA GLN A 69 -0.93 -11.31 25.67
C GLN A 69 -1.90 -11.37 24.47
N LEU A 70 -1.80 -10.44 23.52
CA LEU A 70 -2.65 -10.43 22.32
C LEU A 70 -2.06 -11.23 21.14
N ALA A 71 -0.81 -11.67 21.26
CA ALA A 71 -0.11 -12.40 20.21
C ALA A 71 -0.21 -13.91 20.44
N GLU A 72 -0.35 -14.67 19.36
CA GLU A 72 -0.22 -16.13 19.41
C GLU A 72 1.17 -16.52 19.97
N PRO A 73 1.28 -17.53 20.85
CA PRO A 73 2.54 -17.88 21.52
C PRO A 73 3.73 -18.11 20.58
N ARG A 74 3.50 -18.75 19.41
CA ARG A 74 4.54 -19.01 18.41
C ARG A 74 5.05 -17.73 17.75
N VAL A 75 4.12 -16.85 17.38
CA VAL A 75 4.44 -15.53 16.79
C VAL A 75 5.16 -14.67 17.81
N LEU A 76 4.69 -14.66 19.06
CA LEU A 76 5.33 -13.93 20.15
C LEU A 76 6.76 -14.42 20.40
N ALA A 77 7.00 -15.73 20.40
CA ALA A 77 8.34 -16.30 20.56
C ALA A 77 9.27 -15.87 19.41
N ALA A 78 8.79 -15.94 18.16
CA ALA A 78 9.54 -15.48 17.00
C ALA A 78 9.84 -13.98 17.06
N LEU A 79 8.87 -13.16 17.48
CA LEU A 79 9.04 -11.72 17.64
C LEU A 79 10.06 -11.39 18.73
N ARG A 80 9.97 -12.04 19.90
CA ARG A 80 10.95 -11.89 21.00
C ARG A 80 12.36 -12.27 20.56
N HIS A 81 12.52 -13.35 19.80
CA HIS A 81 13.82 -13.76 19.27
C HIS A 81 14.39 -12.73 18.28
N LYS A 82 13.54 -12.16 17.42
CA LYS A 82 13.95 -11.10 16.49
C LYS A 82 14.21 -9.77 17.21
N ALA A 83 13.56 -9.51 18.34
CA ALA A 83 13.71 -8.30 19.15
C ALA A 83 14.79 -8.41 20.26
N ASP A 84 15.61 -9.46 20.25
CA ASP A 84 16.77 -9.54 21.15
C ASP A 84 17.96 -8.76 20.57
N PHE A 85 18.15 -7.55 21.07
CA PHE A 85 19.20 -6.62 20.61
C PHE A 85 20.46 -6.65 21.47
N ARG A 86 20.60 -7.60 22.41
CA ARG A 86 21.80 -7.70 23.25
C ARG A 86 23.03 -8.00 22.39
N GLY A 87 24.01 -7.10 22.41
CA GLY A 87 25.22 -7.22 21.58
C GLY A 87 24.96 -7.09 20.07
N PHE A 88 23.79 -6.61 19.66
CA PHE A 88 23.45 -6.45 18.25
C PHE A 88 24.11 -5.20 17.67
N GLN A 89 24.80 -5.36 16.53
CA GLN A 89 25.38 -4.27 15.76
C GLN A 89 24.49 -3.98 14.55
N ALA A 90 23.82 -2.83 14.59
CA ALA A 90 22.92 -2.42 13.52
C ALA A 90 23.65 -2.26 12.20
N GLN A 91 23.01 -2.72 11.12
CA GLN A 91 23.49 -2.57 9.75
C GLN A 91 22.75 -1.40 9.07
N PRO A 92 23.31 -0.84 7.98
CA PRO A 92 22.61 0.16 7.18
C PRO A 92 21.20 -0.31 6.78
N PHE A 93 20.27 0.64 6.70
CA PHE A 93 18.86 0.37 6.45
C PHE A 93 18.30 1.33 5.41
N SER A 94 17.47 0.80 4.52
CA SER A 94 16.76 1.54 3.49
C SER A 94 15.29 1.17 3.51
N MET A 95 14.40 2.16 3.61
CA MET A 95 12.96 1.93 3.55
C MET A 95 12.55 1.31 2.21
N ALA A 96 13.18 1.72 1.10
CA ALA A 96 12.85 1.19 -0.22
C ALA A 96 13.19 -0.31 -0.33
N GLU A 97 14.37 -0.70 0.15
CA GLU A 97 14.80 -2.10 0.21
C GLU A 97 13.88 -2.92 1.13
N PHE A 98 13.53 -2.35 2.29
CA PHE A 98 12.63 -2.98 3.24
C PHE A 98 11.27 -3.30 2.61
N TYR A 99 10.64 -2.34 1.92
CA TYR A 99 9.36 -2.57 1.22
C TYR A 99 9.49 -3.62 0.12
N ASP A 100 10.55 -3.57 -0.69
CA ASP A 100 10.74 -4.50 -1.81
C ASP A 100 10.93 -5.95 -1.32
N ARG A 101 11.76 -6.15 -0.29
CA ARG A 101 12.03 -7.48 0.27
C ARG A 101 10.89 -8.03 1.12
N THR A 102 10.29 -7.20 1.98
CA THR A 102 9.30 -7.67 2.97
C THR A 102 7.87 -7.57 2.49
N GLY A 103 7.60 -6.79 1.44
CA GLY A 103 6.31 -6.75 0.76
C GLY A 103 5.89 -8.11 0.20
N HIS A 104 4.63 -8.22 -0.22
CA HIS A 104 4.09 -9.45 -0.79
C HIS A 104 4.49 -9.61 -2.25
N ASP A 105 5.05 -10.76 -2.59
CA ASP A 105 5.36 -11.11 -3.97
C ASP A 105 4.08 -11.55 -4.68
N LEU A 106 3.77 -10.93 -5.82
CA LEU A 106 2.60 -11.30 -6.61
C LEU A 106 2.71 -12.74 -7.14
N ALA A 107 3.91 -13.26 -7.36
CA ALA A 107 4.12 -14.64 -7.77
C ALA A 107 3.62 -15.65 -6.73
N ASP A 108 3.68 -15.29 -5.44
CA ASP A 108 3.17 -16.13 -4.36
C ASP A 108 1.64 -16.01 -4.20
N MET A 109 1.04 -14.89 -4.61
CA MET A 109 -0.38 -14.58 -4.41
C MET A 109 -1.26 -14.90 -5.62
N LEU A 110 -0.74 -14.78 -6.84
CA LEU A 110 -1.51 -14.88 -8.07
C LEU A 110 -1.70 -16.34 -8.50
N LEU A 111 -2.74 -16.98 -7.97
CA LEU A 111 -3.04 -18.39 -8.27
C LEU A 111 -3.49 -18.62 -9.73
N ARG A 112 -4.24 -17.67 -10.29
CA ARG A 112 -4.71 -17.71 -11.68
C ARG A 112 -4.93 -16.30 -12.19
N CYS A 113 -4.61 -16.07 -13.46
CA CYS A 113 -4.85 -14.81 -14.14
C CYS A 113 -5.33 -15.09 -15.57
N SER A 114 -6.42 -14.46 -15.98
CA SER A 114 -6.84 -14.46 -17.37
C SER A 114 -7.47 -13.13 -17.76
N PHE A 115 -7.12 -12.66 -18.95
CA PHE A 115 -7.72 -11.47 -19.55
C PHE A 115 -8.22 -11.83 -20.95
N ARG A 116 -9.54 -11.69 -21.17
CA ARG A 116 -10.21 -12.03 -22.44
C ARG A 116 -9.87 -13.45 -22.94
N GLY A 117 -9.78 -14.40 -22.00
CA GLY A 117 -9.46 -15.81 -22.30
C GLY A 117 -7.97 -16.12 -22.48
N ALA A 118 -7.10 -15.11 -22.64
CA ALA A 118 -5.66 -15.30 -22.63
C ALA A 118 -5.15 -15.44 -21.19
N GLY A 119 -4.18 -16.33 -20.97
CA GLY A 119 -3.50 -16.46 -19.68
C GLY A 119 -2.58 -15.28 -19.40
N CYS A 120 -2.51 -14.84 -18.15
CA CYS A 120 -1.53 -13.85 -17.69
C CYS A 120 -0.73 -14.37 -16.50
N SER A 121 0.35 -13.67 -16.17
CA SER A 121 1.30 -14.05 -15.12
C SER A 121 1.70 -12.83 -14.30
N PRO A 122 2.43 -13.01 -13.18
CA PRO A 122 2.96 -11.88 -12.41
C PRO A 122 3.81 -10.90 -13.23
N ARG A 123 4.44 -11.37 -14.32
CA ARG A 123 5.25 -10.53 -15.23
C ARG A 123 4.42 -9.51 -16.02
N ASN A 124 3.10 -9.70 -16.09
CA ASN A 124 2.18 -8.75 -16.72
C ASN A 124 1.78 -7.60 -15.78
N PHE A 125 2.27 -7.61 -14.54
CA PHE A 125 2.03 -6.57 -13.55
C PHE A 125 3.29 -5.77 -13.30
N SER A 126 3.13 -4.47 -13.12
CA SER A 126 4.23 -3.56 -12.76
C SER A 126 4.14 -3.25 -11.26
N VAL A 127 5.28 -3.31 -10.58
CA VAL A 127 5.37 -2.93 -9.16
C VAL A 127 5.23 -1.42 -9.04
N VAL A 128 4.36 -0.96 -8.14
CA VAL A 128 4.18 0.46 -7.81
C VAL A 128 4.24 0.64 -6.30
N SER A 129 4.95 1.68 -5.86
CA SER A 129 4.97 2.08 -4.45
C SER A 129 3.81 3.03 -4.18
N ALA A 130 2.76 2.54 -3.52
CA ALA A 130 1.61 3.34 -3.12
C ALA A 130 1.70 3.68 -1.63
N HIS A 131 1.63 4.97 -1.29
CA HIS A 131 1.35 5.36 0.09
C HIS A 131 -0.13 5.15 0.37
N ARG A 132 -0.43 4.39 1.42
CA ARG A 132 -1.74 4.49 2.05
C ARG A 132 -1.89 5.91 2.58
N ARG A 133 -2.61 6.75 1.84
CA ARG A 133 -3.29 7.86 2.50
C ARG A 133 -4.25 7.21 3.49
N ARG A 134 -4.17 7.56 4.77
CA ARG A 134 -5.29 7.30 5.68
C ARG A 134 -6.52 7.79 4.92
N ALA A 135 -7.51 6.92 4.75
CA ALA A 135 -8.81 7.35 4.28
C ALA A 135 -9.26 8.42 5.29
N THR A 136 -9.15 9.69 4.92
CA THR A 136 -10.01 10.70 5.52
C THR A 136 -11.41 10.19 5.23
N PRO A 137 -12.24 9.95 6.26
CA PRO A 137 -13.63 9.59 6.01
C PRO A 137 -14.18 10.68 5.08
N ALA A 138 -14.74 10.25 3.95
CA ALA A 138 -15.41 11.18 3.06
C ALA A 138 -16.48 11.90 3.91
N PRO A 139 -16.59 13.23 3.83
CA PRO A 139 -17.67 13.95 4.48
C PRO A 139 -18.94 13.74 3.64
N TRP A 140 -19.56 12.57 3.78
CA TRP A 140 -20.92 12.29 3.35
C TRP A 140 -21.57 11.37 4.38
#